data_AF-A0A7X0J4Y2-F1
#
_entry.id   AF-A0A7X0J4Y2-F1
#
_cell.length_a   1.000
_cell.length_b   1.000
_cell.length_c   1.000
_cell.angle_alpha   90.00
_cell.angle_beta   90.00
_cell.angle_gamma   90.00
#
_symmetry.space_group_name_H-M   'P 1'
#
loop_
_entity.id
_entity.type
_entity.pdbx_description
1 polymer ?
#
loop_
_entity_poly.entity_id
_entity_poly.type
_entity_poly.pdbx_seq_one_letter_code
_entity_poly.pdbx_strand_id
1 'polypeptide(L)'
;MKAKNPLWQKMIDTWCTTEGMYGLTFPYIIGAERRFANRINFDIKQLLDEASNADQIYIISYCVDLEEYILGLHKPEYSPVKMLKNFGSLVINNEKLEKSQEIQSLLSFLNDMYENNINKKLVSKNYNTKEWSDFDINDIKEIEKANI
;
A
#
# COMPACT_ATOMS: atom_id res chain seq x y z
N MET A 1 -8.97 -14.01 -21.50
CA MET A 1 -8.92 -12.56 -21.19
C MET A 1 -7.95 -12.40 -20.03
N LYS A 2 -6.88 -11.61 -20.17
CA LYS A 2 -6.09 -11.22 -18.99
C LYS A 2 -7.01 -10.40 -18.08
N ALA A 3 -7.12 -10.77 -16.81
CA ALA A 3 -7.85 -9.96 -15.85
C ALA A 3 -7.27 -8.54 -15.87
N LYS A 4 -8.13 -7.52 -15.86
CA LYS A 4 -7.67 -6.14 -15.72
C LYS A 4 -7.09 -5.99 -14.31
N ASN A 5 -5.82 -5.64 -14.19
CA ASN A 5 -5.19 -5.43 -12.89
C ASN A 5 -5.99 -4.38 -12.10
N PRO A 6 -6.23 -4.58 -10.79
CA PRO A 6 -6.80 -3.58 -9.89
C PRO A 6 -6.04 -2.25 -9.96
N LEU A 7 -6.73 -1.14 -9.63
CA LEU A 7 -6.16 0.20 -9.71
C LEU A 7 -4.91 0.31 -8.81
N TRP A 8 -4.92 -0.28 -7.62
CA TRP A 8 -3.81 -0.23 -6.67
C TRP A 8 -2.55 -0.87 -7.23
N GLN A 9 -2.68 -1.96 -7.99
CA GLN A 9 -1.53 -2.61 -8.63
C GLN A 9 -0.92 -1.67 -9.66
N LYS A 10 -1.76 -1.06 -10.51
CA LYS A 10 -1.30 -0.08 -11.48
C LYS A 10 -0.65 1.14 -10.83
N MET A 11 -1.20 1.62 -9.72
CA MET A 11 -0.66 2.74 -8.95
C MET A 11 0.71 2.41 -8.37
N ILE A 12 0.86 1.24 -7.73
CA ILE A 12 2.16 0.80 -7.21
C ILE A 12 3.16 0.61 -8.35
N ASP A 13 2.77 -0.03 -9.45
CA ASP A 13 3.66 -0.25 -10.58
C ASP A 13 4.13 1.09 -11.17
N THR A 14 3.22 2.04 -11.41
CA THR A 14 3.57 3.37 -11.92
C THR A 14 4.50 4.10 -10.95
N TRP A 15 4.12 4.17 -9.67
CA TRP A 15 4.88 4.87 -8.63
C TRP A 15 6.27 4.26 -8.41
N CYS A 16 6.37 2.93 -8.40
CA CYS A 16 7.63 2.26 -8.09
C CYS A 16 8.56 2.09 -9.29
N THR A 17 8.02 1.92 -10.49
CA THR A 17 8.82 1.62 -11.70
C THR A 17 9.04 2.84 -12.58
N THR A 18 8.04 3.72 -12.72
CA THR A 18 8.14 4.91 -13.57
C THR A 18 8.72 6.08 -12.79
N GLU A 19 8.22 6.33 -11.58
CA GLU A 19 8.69 7.43 -10.72
C GLU A 19 9.88 7.01 -9.81
N GLY A 20 10.23 5.73 -9.81
CA GLY A 20 11.35 5.19 -9.03
C GLY A 20 11.13 5.10 -7.52
N MET A 21 9.93 5.42 -7.03
CA MET A 21 9.61 5.55 -5.61
C MET A 21 9.46 4.19 -4.91
N TYR A 22 9.33 4.21 -3.58
CA TYR A 22 9.34 2.98 -2.76
C TYR A 22 7.98 2.31 -2.60
N GLY A 23 6.89 3.07 -2.61
CA GLY A 23 5.54 2.55 -2.36
C GLY A 23 4.57 3.63 -1.93
N LEU A 24 3.33 3.22 -1.66
CA LEU A 24 2.21 4.07 -1.26
C LEU A 24 1.67 3.64 0.10
N THR A 25 1.14 4.58 0.88
CA THR A 25 0.57 4.26 2.19
C THR A 25 -0.75 3.49 2.04
N PHE A 26 -1.08 2.69 3.06
CA PHE A 26 -2.32 1.91 3.08
C PHE A 26 -3.59 2.78 2.93
N PRO A 27 -3.75 3.90 3.66
CA PRO A 27 -4.91 4.76 3.48
C PRO A 27 -5.03 5.33 2.07
N TYR A 28 -3.91 5.69 1.44
CA TYR A 28 -3.89 6.25 0.08
C TYR A 28 -4.42 5.24 -0.92
N ILE A 29 -3.92 4.00 -0.88
CA ILE A 29 -4.37 2.91 -1.74
C ILE A 29 -5.87 2.65 -1.55
N ILE A 30 -6.33 2.54 -0.30
CA ILE A 30 -7.72 2.22 0.01
C ILE A 30 -8.65 3.37 -0.43
N GLY A 31 -8.26 4.60 -0.16
CA GLY A 31 -8.99 5.79 -0.62
C GLY A 31 -9.13 5.81 -2.12
N ALA A 32 -8.06 5.47 -2.85
CA ALA A 32 -8.06 5.49 -4.31
C ALA A 32 -9.00 4.41 -4.89
N GLU A 33 -8.88 3.18 -4.41
CA GLU A 33 -9.74 2.05 -4.84
C GLU A 33 -11.23 2.32 -4.56
N ARG A 34 -11.56 2.87 -3.38
CA ARG A 34 -12.94 3.21 -3.04
C ARG A 34 -13.56 4.26 -3.96
N ARG A 35 -12.77 5.23 -4.43
CA ARG A 35 -13.28 6.41 -5.16
C ARG A 35 -13.16 6.32 -6.67
N PHE A 36 -12.07 5.74 -7.16
CA PHE A 36 -11.72 5.77 -8.59
C PHE A 36 -11.84 4.41 -9.28
N ALA A 37 -12.02 3.32 -8.52
CA ALA A 37 -12.21 1.97 -9.05
C ALA A 37 -13.56 1.33 -8.69
N ASN A 38 -14.50 2.11 -8.13
CA ASN A 38 -15.83 1.65 -7.70
C ASN A 38 -15.83 0.52 -6.65
N ARG A 39 -14.74 0.36 -5.89
CA ARG A 39 -14.63 -0.66 -4.84
C ARG A 39 -14.99 -0.07 -3.47
N ILE A 40 -16.25 0.34 -3.30
CA ILE A 40 -16.72 1.14 -2.15
C ILE A 40 -16.36 0.51 -0.79
N ASN A 41 -16.38 -0.82 -0.69
CA ASN A 41 -16.08 -1.57 0.54
C ASN A 41 -14.64 -2.10 0.60
N PHE A 42 -13.72 -1.60 -0.25
CA PHE A 42 -12.32 -2.03 -0.22
C PHE A 42 -11.65 -1.63 1.08
N ASP A 43 -10.91 -2.52 1.72
CA ASP A 43 -10.29 -2.29 3.03
C ASP A 43 -8.90 -2.92 3.10
N ILE A 44 -8.25 -2.78 4.27
CA ILE A 44 -6.90 -3.32 4.49
C ILE A 44 -6.90 -4.85 4.31
N LYS A 45 -7.94 -5.54 4.78
CA LYS A 45 -8.03 -6.99 4.65
C LYS A 45 -8.05 -7.41 3.19
N GLN A 46 -8.89 -6.78 2.37
CA GLN A 46 -8.98 -7.06 0.94
C GLN A 46 -7.65 -6.73 0.23
N LEU A 47 -6.98 -5.64 0.59
CA LEU A 47 -5.66 -5.32 0.03
C LEU A 47 -4.61 -6.38 0.36
N LEU A 48 -4.54 -6.82 1.63
CA LEU A 48 -3.59 -7.84 2.06
C LEU A 48 -3.90 -9.21 1.41
N ASP A 49 -5.18 -9.58 1.33
CA ASP A 49 -5.63 -10.81 0.68
C ASP A 49 -5.26 -10.78 -0.82
N GLU A 50 -5.46 -9.66 -1.52
CA GLU A 50 -5.07 -9.54 -2.94
C GLU A 50 -3.56 -9.54 -3.13
N ALA A 51 -2.81 -8.79 -2.31
CA ALA A 51 -1.35 -8.72 -2.43
C ALA A 51 -0.68 -10.06 -2.11
N SER A 52 -1.21 -10.83 -1.15
CA SER A 52 -0.68 -12.16 -0.80
C SER A 52 -0.94 -13.22 -1.87
N ASN A 53 -1.95 -13.03 -2.73
CA ASN A 53 -2.33 -13.96 -3.79
C ASN A 53 -2.01 -13.45 -5.21
N ALA A 54 -1.26 -12.34 -5.33
CA ALA A 54 -0.89 -11.77 -6.62
C ALA A 54 0.22 -12.56 -7.32
N ASP A 55 0.31 -12.43 -8.65
CA ASP A 55 1.41 -13.02 -9.44
C ASP A 55 2.76 -12.32 -9.21
N GLN A 56 2.72 -11.08 -8.71
CA GLN A 56 3.88 -10.23 -8.43
C GLN A 56 4.13 -10.12 -6.93
N ILE A 57 5.40 -10.04 -6.56
CA ILE A 57 5.81 -9.80 -5.17
C ILE A 57 5.58 -8.35 -4.80
N TYR A 58 4.81 -8.13 -3.74
CA TYR A 58 4.65 -6.84 -3.09
C TYR A 58 5.35 -6.84 -1.74
N ILE A 59 5.89 -5.69 -1.34
CA ILE A 59 6.64 -5.55 -0.09
C ILE A 59 6.02 -4.49 0.80
N ILE A 60 5.88 -4.82 2.08
CA ILE A 60 5.57 -3.86 3.14
C ILE A 60 6.88 -3.43 3.76
N SER A 61 7.14 -2.13 3.72
CA SER A 61 8.29 -1.50 4.37
C SER A 61 7.85 -0.26 5.15
N TYR A 62 8.73 0.26 5.99
CA TYR A 62 8.48 1.48 6.74
C TYR A 62 9.22 2.64 6.09
N CYS A 63 8.50 3.67 5.67
CA CYS A 63 9.06 4.92 5.18
C CYS A 63 9.38 5.81 6.38
N VAL A 64 10.67 5.97 6.68
CA VAL A 64 11.14 6.78 7.82
C VAL A 64 10.73 8.24 7.63
N ASP A 65 10.84 8.77 6.41
CA ASP A 65 10.53 10.18 6.16
C ASP A 65 9.05 10.47 6.36
N LEU A 66 8.14 9.61 5.91
CA LEU A 66 6.71 9.78 6.14
C LEU A 66 6.26 9.32 7.52
N GLU A 67 7.08 8.53 8.22
CA GLU A 67 6.73 7.81 9.45
C GLU A 67 5.53 6.87 9.25
N GLU A 68 5.49 6.16 8.12
CA GLU A 68 4.35 5.31 7.74
C GLU A 68 4.75 4.00 7.10
N TYR A 69 3.89 3.00 7.23
CA TYR A 69 4.01 1.77 6.45
C TYR A 69 3.49 1.98 5.03
N ILE A 70 4.26 1.49 4.08
CA ILE A 70 3.97 1.58 2.66
C ILE A 70 3.92 0.18 2.05
N LEU A 71 3.08 0.02 1.03
CA LEU A 71 3.06 -1.13 0.15
C LEU A 71 3.72 -0.72 -1.18
N GLY A 72 4.68 -1.52 -1.64
CA GLY A 72 5.43 -1.23 -2.85
C GLY A 72 6.06 -2.46 -3.46
N LEU A 73 7.14 -2.26 -4.21
CA LEU A 73 7.91 -3.32 -4.86
C LEU A 73 9.26 -3.53 -4.18
N HIS A 74 9.81 -4.74 -4.31
CA HIS A 74 11.17 -5.02 -3.84
C HIS A 74 12.19 -4.14 -4.58
N LYS A 75 13.18 -3.63 -3.84
CA LYS A 75 14.24 -2.78 -4.36
C LYS A 75 15.61 -3.43 -4.06
N PRO A 76 16.63 -3.22 -4.92
CA PRO A 76 17.94 -3.87 -4.76
C PRO A 76 18.63 -3.63 -3.41
N GLU A 77 18.38 -2.49 -2.78
CA GLU A 77 18.91 -2.11 -1.47
C GLU A 77 18.24 -2.84 -0.29
N TYR A 78 17.12 -3.51 -0.52
CA TYR A 78 16.46 -4.32 0.51
C TYR A 78 17.12 -5.68 0.65
N SER A 79 16.96 -6.29 1.82
CA SER A 79 17.35 -7.68 2.04
C SER A 79 16.76 -8.59 0.96
N PRO A 80 17.49 -9.64 0.53
CA PRO A 80 16.98 -10.59 -0.46
C PRO A 80 15.63 -11.18 -0.02
N VAL A 81 14.63 -11.18 -0.90
CA VAL A 81 13.26 -11.64 -0.59
C VAL A 81 13.22 -13.00 0.11
N LYS A 82 14.10 -13.94 -0.30
CA LYS A 82 14.20 -15.29 0.29
C LYS A 82 14.54 -15.31 1.79
N MET A 83 15.06 -14.21 2.34
CA MET A 83 15.42 -14.07 3.75
C MET A 83 14.34 -13.35 4.56
N LEU A 84 13.35 -12.77 3.88
CA LEU A 84 12.29 -11.98 4.49
C LEU A 84 11.07 -12.85 4.77
N LYS A 85 10.35 -12.48 5.83
CA LYS A 85 9.06 -13.08 6.12
C LYS A 85 8.08 -12.78 4.99
N ASN A 86 7.29 -13.77 4.60
CA ASN A 86 6.27 -13.62 3.57
C ASN A 86 4.98 -14.34 3.92
N PHE A 87 3.90 -13.88 3.29
CA PHE A 87 2.57 -14.48 3.27
C PHE A 87 2.17 -14.57 1.79
N GLY A 88 2.50 -15.69 1.15
CA GLY A 88 2.38 -15.81 -0.31
C GLY A 88 3.29 -14.79 -1.02
N SER A 89 2.71 -13.98 -1.89
CA SER A 89 3.41 -12.93 -2.63
C SER A 89 3.63 -11.63 -1.85
N LEU A 90 3.12 -11.53 -0.62
CA LEU A 90 3.31 -10.37 0.25
C LEU A 90 4.52 -10.57 1.16
N VAL A 91 5.53 -9.71 1.03
CA VAL A 91 6.79 -9.77 1.77
C VAL A 91 6.83 -8.65 2.82
N ILE A 92 7.39 -8.94 3.98
CA ILE A 92 7.55 -8.00 5.09
C ILE A 92 9.03 -7.63 5.22
N ASN A 93 9.34 -6.35 5.08
CA ASN A 93 10.68 -5.78 5.26
C ASN A 93 10.65 -4.77 6.41
N ASN A 94 10.39 -5.27 7.61
CA ASN A 94 10.35 -4.48 8.83
C ASN A 94 10.44 -5.39 10.06
N GLU A 95 11.48 -5.22 10.88
CA GLU A 95 11.73 -6.07 12.06
C GLU A 95 10.56 -6.11 13.06
N LYS A 96 9.80 -5.02 13.21
CA LYS A 96 8.65 -4.96 14.12
C LYS A 96 7.52 -5.84 13.59
N LEU A 97 7.25 -5.78 12.29
CA LEU A 97 6.20 -6.57 11.65
C LEU A 97 6.60 -8.02 11.39
N GLU A 98 7.89 -8.32 11.21
CA GLU A 98 8.38 -9.69 11.03
C GLU A 98 8.06 -10.59 12.25
N LYS A 99 7.92 -9.99 13.44
CA LYS A 99 7.50 -10.70 14.67
C LYS A 99 6.05 -11.17 14.63
N SER A 100 5.19 -10.57 13.81
CA SER A 100 3.80 -11.01 13.64
C SER A 100 3.79 -12.41 13.07
N GLN A 101 3.36 -13.42 13.84
CA GLN A 101 3.40 -14.82 13.39
C GLN A 101 2.47 -15.08 12.20
N GLU A 102 1.36 -14.36 12.12
CA GLU A 102 0.27 -14.57 11.17
C GLU A 102 -0.16 -13.27 10.48
N ILE A 103 -0.75 -13.40 9.29
CA ILE A 103 -1.30 -12.26 8.53
C ILE A 103 -2.40 -11.52 9.30
N GLN A 104 -3.12 -12.21 10.19
CA GLN A 104 -4.14 -11.60 11.04
C GLN A 104 -3.56 -10.60 12.05
N SER A 105 -2.37 -10.87 12.59
CA SER A 105 -1.69 -9.92 13.47
C SER A 105 -1.24 -8.67 12.71
N LEU A 106 -0.80 -8.84 11.45
CA LEU A 106 -0.48 -7.73 10.56
C LEU A 106 -1.73 -6.89 10.24
N LEU A 107 -2.85 -7.55 9.92
CA LEU A 107 -4.13 -6.88 9.67
C LEU A 107 -4.58 -6.06 10.89
N SER A 108 -4.56 -6.65 12.09
CA SER A 108 -4.91 -5.95 13.33
C SER A 108 -4.04 -4.71 13.53
N PHE A 109 -2.72 -4.85 13.38
CA PHE A 109 -1.79 -3.75 13.54
C PHE A 109 -2.05 -2.58 12.56
N LEU A 110 -2.29 -2.90 11.28
CA LEU A 110 -2.56 -1.89 10.26
C LEU A 110 -3.94 -1.23 10.47
N ASN A 111 -4.95 -1.99 10.90
CA ASN A 111 -6.26 -1.44 11.22
C ASN A 111 -6.17 -0.48 12.42
N ASP A 112 -5.49 -0.88 13.49
CA ASP A 112 -5.29 -0.03 14.68
C ASP A 112 -4.63 1.31 14.31
N MET A 113 -3.72 1.29 13.32
CA MET A 113 -3.02 2.48 12.85
C MET A 113 -3.86 3.35 11.91
N TYR A 114 -4.65 2.76 11.02
CA TYR A 114 -5.17 3.45 9.85
C TYR A 114 -6.69 3.51 9.73
N GLU A 115 -7.43 2.63 10.39
CA GLU A 115 -8.87 2.49 10.17
C GLU A 115 -9.64 3.79 10.45
N ASN A 116 -9.31 4.48 11.54
CA ASN A 116 -9.91 5.76 11.90
C ASN A 116 -9.69 6.84 10.82
N ASN A 117 -8.49 6.91 10.24
CA ASN A 117 -8.16 7.86 9.19
C ASN A 117 -8.90 7.53 7.90
N ILE A 118 -8.89 6.26 7.49
CA ILE A 118 -9.61 5.76 6.32
C ILE A 118 -11.11 6.07 6.43
N ASN A 119 -11.72 5.80 7.59
CA ASN A 119 -13.15 6.03 7.82
C ASN A 119 -13.51 7.53 7.82
N LYS A 120 -12.58 8.39 8.24
CA LYS A 120 -12.72 9.86 8.17
C LYS A 120 -12.35 10.45 6.81
N LYS A 121 -11.99 9.61 5.82
CA LYS A 121 -11.50 10.03 4.49
C LYS A 121 -10.19 10.83 4.54
N LEU A 122 -9.41 10.69 5.60
CA LEU A 122 -8.08 11.27 5.75
C LEU A 122 -7.05 10.27 5.20
N VAL A 123 -6.93 10.23 3.87
CA VAL A 123 -6.25 9.17 3.13
C VAL A 123 -4.93 9.58 2.49
N SER A 124 -4.63 10.88 2.46
CA SER A 124 -3.37 11.42 1.94
C SER A 124 -2.58 12.04 3.07
N LYS A 125 -1.31 11.68 3.23
CA LYS A 125 -0.43 12.27 4.25
C LYS A 125 0.50 13.26 3.58
N ASN A 126 0.44 14.52 4.01
CA ASN A 126 1.34 15.54 3.49
C ASN A 126 2.77 15.28 3.97
N TYR A 127 3.72 15.22 3.04
CA TYR A 127 5.12 14.94 3.36
C TYR A 127 5.74 15.99 4.30
N ASN A 128 5.39 17.26 4.15
CA ASN A 128 6.01 18.34 4.91
C ASN A 128 5.36 18.53 6.28
N THR A 129 4.02 18.55 6.35
CA THR A 129 3.31 18.81 7.61
C THR A 129 3.07 17.55 8.44
N LYS A 130 3.20 16.36 7.84
CA LYS A 130 2.83 15.05 8.40
C LYS A 130 1.34 14.93 8.73
N GLU A 131 0.52 15.88 8.30
CA GLU A 131 -0.92 15.87 8.55
C GLU A 131 -1.62 14.99 7.51
N TRP A 132 -2.64 14.27 7.97
CA TRP A 132 -3.53 13.52 7.10
C TRP A 132 -4.65 14.43 6.62
N SER A 133 -4.89 14.42 5.32
CA SER A 133 -5.97 15.13 4.65
C SER A 133 -6.72 14.21 3.70
N ASP A 134 -7.79 14.75 3.13
CA ASP A 134 -8.36 14.16 1.94
C ASP A 134 -7.40 14.32 0.73
N PHE A 135 -7.67 13.63 -0.38
CA PHE A 135 -6.94 13.79 -1.64
C PHE A 135 -7.03 15.23 -2.15
N ASP A 136 -5.87 15.79 -2.48
CA ASP A 136 -5.80 17.07 -3.17
C ASP A 136 -5.82 16.89 -4.71
N ILE A 137 -5.71 18.00 -5.44
CA ILE A 137 -5.73 17.98 -6.91
C ILE A 137 -4.52 17.26 -7.52
N ASN A 138 -3.39 17.22 -6.83
CA ASN A 138 -2.20 16.52 -7.30
C ASN A 138 -2.36 15.03 -7.07
N ASP A 139 -2.89 14.62 -5.91
CA ASP A 139 -3.21 13.22 -5.62
C ASP A 139 -4.14 12.64 -6.69
N ILE A 140 -5.21 13.36 -7.03
CA ILE A 140 -6.17 12.94 -8.06
C ILE A 140 -5.47 12.75 -9.40
N LYS A 141 -4.62 13.69 -9.82
CA LYS A 141 -3.86 13.58 -11.07
C LYS A 141 -2.93 12.38 -11.08
N GLU A 142 -2.23 12.10 -9.98
CA GLU A 142 -1.36 10.93 -9.87
C GLU A 142 -2.16 9.61 -9.95
N ILE A 143 -3.31 9.53 -9.27
CA ILE A 143 -4.19 8.36 -9.35
C ILE A 143 -4.73 8.16 -10.78
N GLU A 144 -5.13 9.25 -11.44
CA GLU A 144 -5.65 9.20 -12.81
C GLU A 144 -4.58 8.76 -13.81
N LYS A 145 -3.33 9.21 -13.68
CA LYS A 145 -2.22 8.76 -14.52
C LYS A 145 -2.07 7.24 -14.50
N ALA A 146 -2.20 6.63 -13.31
CA ALA A 146 -2.12 5.18 -13.16
C ALA A 146 -3.35 4.43 -13.69
N ASN A 147 -4.50 5.10 -13.84
CA ASN A 147 -5.75 4.44 -14.25
C ASN A 147 -5.89 4.27 -15.78
N ILE A 148 -5.06 4.98 -16.55
CA ILE A 148 -5.03 4.95 -18.03
C ILE A 148 -4.64 3.54 -18.56
#